data_AF-A0AAV9Z201-F1
#
_entry.id   AF-A0AAV9Z201-F1
#
_cell.length_a   1.000
_cell.length_b   1.000
_cell.length_c   1.000
_cell.angle_alpha   90.00
_cell.angle_beta   90.00
_cell.angle_gamma   90.00
#
_symmetry.space_group_name_H-M   'P 1'
#
loop_
_entity.id
_entity.type
_entity.pdbx_description
1 polymer ?
#
loop_
_entity_poly.entity_id
_entity_poly.type
_entity_poly.pdbx_seq_one_letter_code
_entity_poly.pdbx_strand_id
1 'polypeptide(L)'
;MRRTFQIMLTAFIMLAVQMYPAAAQSGTLGLADGFSTFNTSKFNVQLVKDSQTLYSLTPAGSSFNFIPTDMMTSRQANGNYHLGESRSRKVGSTAWVSGDSSTSRKKLTPATVSGSTLAAANLAPTLPTTSLLNITRRWVSVSSGVQLLFDVTNSQTTAVEIGSLGAPLEFNNIFTGRSAAQTNTLCSLFDPYIGQDAGFVQVTPLLGTLPPLVVTPVGKSPLEGWRFLPESTAATPFYQSQTFEGIY
;
A
#
# COMPACT_ATOMS: atom_id res chain seq x y z
N MET A 1 -64.38 -30.26 41.34
CA MET A 1 -63.76 -29.54 40.20
C MET A 1 -62.29 -29.28 40.55
N ARG A 2 -61.36 -30.17 40.14
CA ARG A 2 -59.93 -30.04 40.43
C ARG A 2 -59.26 -29.29 39.28
N ARG A 3 -58.67 -28.11 39.56
CA ARG A 3 -57.89 -27.35 38.58
C ARG A 3 -56.42 -27.73 38.72
N THR A 4 -55.87 -28.35 37.68
CA THR A 4 -54.45 -28.66 37.57
C THR A 4 -53.72 -27.44 37.01
N PHE A 5 -52.67 -26.96 37.68
CA PHE A 5 -51.77 -25.92 37.17
C PHE A 5 -50.53 -26.61 36.58
N GLN A 6 -50.21 -26.34 35.31
CA GLN A 6 -48.94 -26.72 34.70
C GLN A 6 -48.04 -25.48 34.62
N ILE A 7 -46.82 -25.60 35.13
CA ILE A 7 -45.75 -24.62 34.95
C ILE A 7 -44.79 -25.22 33.92
N MET A 8 -44.67 -24.57 32.77
CA MET A 8 -43.72 -24.94 31.73
C MET A 8 -42.43 -24.15 31.95
N LEU A 9 -41.37 -24.80 32.45
CA LEU A 9 -40.03 -24.19 32.46
C LEU A 9 -39.44 -24.28 31.06
N THR A 10 -39.30 -23.13 30.39
CA THR A 10 -38.58 -23.03 29.12
C THR A 10 -37.11 -22.77 29.41
N ALA A 11 -36.22 -23.67 28.94
CA ALA A 11 -34.78 -23.46 29.01
C ALA A 11 -34.36 -22.42 27.96
N PHE A 12 -33.82 -21.29 28.41
CA PHE A 12 -33.25 -20.26 27.55
C PHE A 12 -31.86 -20.75 27.10
N ILE A 13 -31.74 -21.23 25.86
CA ILE A 13 -30.44 -21.58 25.28
C ILE A 13 -29.74 -20.26 24.92
N MET A 14 -28.79 -19.82 25.73
CA MET A 14 -27.85 -18.77 25.32
C MET A 14 -27.03 -19.28 24.13
N LEU A 15 -27.22 -18.69 22.95
CA LEU A 15 -26.23 -18.78 21.89
C LEU A 15 -24.97 -18.05 22.39
N ALA A 16 -23.96 -18.81 22.78
CA ALA A 16 -22.63 -18.27 22.97
C ALA A 16 -22.13 -17.77 21.60
N VAL A 17 -22.07 -16.45 21.42
CA VAL A 17 -21.34 -15.85 20.31
C VAL A 17 -19.88 -16.22 20.52
N GLN A 18 -19.39 -17.18 19.75
CA GLN A 18 -17.96 -17.45 19.65
C GLN A 18 -17.31 -16.22 19.01
N MET A 19 -16.79 -15.32 19.85
CA MET A 19 -15.78 -14.37 19.42
C MET A 19 -14.54 -15.20 19.08
N TYR A 20 -14.34 -15.46 17.78
CA TYR A 20 -13.03 -15.88 17.32
C TYR A 20 -12.07 -14.75 17.68
N PRO A 21 -11.02 -14.97 18.50
CA PRO A 21 -9.98 -13.99 18.62
C PRO A 21 -9.42 -13.77 17.22
N ALA A 22 -9.59 -12.56 16.69
CA ALA A 22 -8.82 -12.15 15.53
C ALA A 22 -7.36 -12.32 15.94
N ALA A 23 -6.68 -13.32 15.37
CA ALA A 23 -5.24 -13.42 15.53
C ALA A 23 -4.70 -12.08 15.03
N ALA A 24 -4.21 -11.25 15.95
CA ALA A 24 -3.58 -9.99 15.60
C ALA A 24 -2.42 -10.36 14.68
N GLN A 25 -2.58 -10.08 13.39
CA GLN A 25 -1.54 -10.33 12.42
C GLN A 25 -0.32 -9.54 12.91
N SER A 26 0.79 -10.23 13.16
CA SER A 26 2.00 -9.55 13.62
C SER A 26 2.37 -8.49 12.58
N GLY A 27 2.43 -7.23 13.00
CA GLY A 27 2.73 -6.13 12.09
C GLY A 27 4.12 -6.32 11.50
N THR A 28 4.19 -6.49 10.18
CA THR A 28 5.44 -6.73 9.45
C THR A 28 5.98 -5.48 8.75
N LEU A 29 5.19 -4.40 8.72
CA LEU A 29 5.56 -3.14 8.08
C LEU A 29 6.64 -2.37 8.86
N GLY A 30 6.72 -2.58 10.18
CA GLY A 30 7.68 -1.93 11.08
C GLY A 30 7.20 -0.60 11.65
N LEU A 31 5.89 -0.42 11.85
CA LEU A 31 5.33 0.84 12.39
C LEU A 31 5.89 1.21 13.78
N ALA A 32 6.18 0.22 14.62
CA ALA A 32 6.70 0.42 15.97
C ALA A 32 8.10 1.06 15.99
N ASP A 33 8.89 0.88 14.93
CA ASP A 33 10.25 1.42 14.84
C ASP A 33 10.26 2.90 14.40
N GLY A 34 9.09 3.43 14.02
CA GLY A 34 8.83 4.82 13.72
C GLY A 34 9.11 5.23 12.27
N PHE A 35 9.18 6.54 12.05
CA PHE A 35 9.17 7.13 10.71
C PHE A 35 10.36 8.06 10.47
N SER A 36 10.83 8.09 9.23
CA SER A 36 11.72 9.14 8.71
C SER A 36 10.86 10.22 8.06
N THR A 37 11.04 11.48 8.46
CA THR A 37 10.24 12.61 7.98
C THR A 37 11.09 13.52 7.08
N PHE A 38 10.54 13.91 5.94
CA PHE A 38 11.19 14.78 4.96
C PHE A 38 10.22 15.88 4.53
N ASN A 39 10.69 17.12 4.56
CA ASN A 39 9.92 18.27 4.08
C ASN A 39 10.53 18.75 2.76
N THR A 40 9.73 18.78 1.72
CA THR A 40 10.09 19.31 0.40
C THR A 40 9.34 20.62 0.15
N SER A 41 9.62 21.29 -0.97
CA SER A 41 8.87 22.51 -1.34
C SER A 41 7.39 22.27 -1.63
N LYS A 42 6.99 21.02 -1.92
CA LYS A 42 5.61 20.67 -2.33
C LYS A 42 4.90 19.72 -1.36
N PHE A 43 5.65 18.87 -0.65
CA PHE A 43 5.10 17.82 0.19
C PHE A 43 5.89 17.63 1.49
N ASN A 44 5.16 17.23 2.54
CA ASN A 44 5.74 16.56 3.69
C ASN A 44 5.56 15.05 3.49
N VAL A 45 6.65 14.31 3.62
CA VAL A 45 6.73 12.87 3.37
C VAL A 45 7.15 12.18 4.65
N GLN A 46 6.45 11.10 5.01
CA GLN A 46 6.94 10.18 6.04
C GLN A 46 7.09 8.80 5.45
N LEU A 47 8.24 8.18 5.72
CA LEU A 47 8.53 6.80 5.34
C LEU A 47 8.65 5.95 6.60
N VAL A 48 8.14 4.73 6.57
CA VAL A 48 8.39 3.75 7.65
C VAL A 48 9.89 3.45 7.68
N LYS A 49 10.54 3.56 8.85
CA LYS A 49 12.01 3.41 8.95
C LYS A 49 12.50 2.05 8.46
N ASP A 50 11.76 1.00 8.79
CA ASP A 50 12.14 -0.38 8.49
C ASP A 50 11.97 -0.73 7.02
N SER A 51 10.81 -0.44 6.46
CA SER A 51 10.45 -0.87 5.11
C SER A 51 10.66 0.20 4.06
N GLN A 52 10.94 1.46 4.43
CA GLN A 52 10.98 2.65 3.55
C GLN A 52 9.79 2.77 2.59
N THR A 53 8.64 2.21 2.97
CA THR A 53 7.35 2.43 2.31
C THR A 53 6.76 3.76 2.77
N LEU A 54 5.91 4.34 1.94
CA LEU A 54 5.26 5.62 2.24
C LEU A 54 4.21 5.43 3.34
N TYR A 55 4.36 6.20 4.42
CA TYR A 55 3.43 6.22 5.53
C TYR A 55 2.49 7.42 5.47
N SER A 56 2.97 8.57 5.01
CA SER A 56 2.22 9.82 4.91
C SER A 56 2.73 10.67 3.75
N LEU A 57 1.80 11.31 3.04
CA LEU A 57 2.07 12.28 1.98
C LEU A 57 1.05 13.41 2.07
N THR A 58 1.47 14.55 2.61
CA THR A 58 0.64 15.76 2.70
C THR A 58 1.23 16.87 1.84
N PRO A 59 0.41 17.68 1.13
CA PRO A 59 0.91 18.91 0.53
C PRO A 59 1.51 19.85 1.57
N ALA A 60 2.55 20.58 1.21
CA ALA A 60 3.11 21.62 2.06
C ALA A 60 2.02 22.65 2.40
N GLY A 61 1.82 22.92 3.69
CA GLY A 61 0.78 23.83 4.18
C GLY A 61 -0.64 23.25 4.25
N SER A 62 -0.83 21.96 3.97
CA SER A 62 -2.10 21.26 4.11
C SER A 62 -2.01 20.12 5.15
N SER A 63 -3.14 19.79 5.76
CA SER A 63 -3.29 18.63 6.65
C SER A 63 -3.89 17.40 5.94
N PHE A 64 -4.38 17.56 4.70
CA PHE A 64 -4.93 16.45 3.95
C PHE A 64 -3.81 15.46 3.59
N ASN A 65 -4.04 14.19 3.89
CA ASN A 65 -3.09 13.12 3.66
C ASN A 65 -3.62 12.17 2.59
N PHE A 66 -2.87 12.04 1.51
CA PHE A 66 -3.24 11.15 0.41
C PHE A 66 -3.13 9.67 0.80
N ILE A 67 -2.41 9.33 1.87
CA ILE A 67 -2.16 7.96 2.31
C ILE A 67 -3.09 7.61 3.48
N PRO A 68 -3.62 6.37 3.56
CA PRO A 68 -4.52 5.94 4.63
C PRO A 68 -3.78 5.68 5.96
N THR A 69 -3.07 6.69 6.46
CA THR A 69 -2.23 6.61 7.66
C THR A 69 -3.00 6.15 8.89
N ASP A 70 -4.27 6.55 9.03
CA ASP A 70 -5.17 6.15 10.12
C ASP A 70 -5.57 4.67 10.06
N MET A 71 -5.47 4.03 8.89
CA MET A 71 -5.77 2.61 8.68
C MET A 71 -4.50 1.75 8.68
N MET A 72 -3.31 2.34 8.79
CA MET A 72 -2.05 1.63 8.58
C MET A 72 -1.82 0.51 9.61
N THR A 73 -2.30 0.67 10.85
CA THR A 73 -2.23 -0.38 11.89
C THR A 73 -3.04 -1.63 11.53
N SER A 74 -4.12 -1.48 10.76
CA SER A 74 -4.91 -2.61 10.25
C SER A 74 -4.34 -3.19 8.97
N ARG A 75 -3.49 -2.44 8.26
CA ARG A 75 -2.87 -2.81 6.98
C ARG A 75 -1.38 -3.11 7.08
N GLN A 76 -0.81 -3.24 8.28
CA GLN A 76 0.64 -3.34 8.47
C GLN A 76 1.22 -4.74 8.26
N ALA A 77 0.46 -5.70 7.74
CA ALA A 77 0.89 -7.08 7.65
C ALA A 77 1.28 -7.50 6.24
N ASN A 78 1.97 -8.62 6.11
CA ASN A 78 2.34 -9.17 4.81
C ASN A 78 1.09 -9.42 3.97
N GLY A 79 1.18 -9.10 2.68
CA GLY A 79 0.07 -9.19 1.73
C GLY A 79 -0.84 -7.96 1.69
N ASN A 80 -0.70 -6.98 2.59
CA ASN A 80 -1.24 -5.63 2.36
C ASN A 80 -0.23 -4.84 1.54
N TYR A 81 -0.67 -4.13 0.50
CA TYR A 81 0.22 -3.39 -0.39
C TYR A 81 0.28 -1.91 -0.02
N HIS A 82 1.49 -1.34 -0.11
CA HIS A 82 1.76 0.07 0.19
C HIS A 82 2.61 0.72 -0.89
N LEU A 83 2.48 2.04 -1.01
CA LEU A 83 3.25 2.82 -1.98
C LEU A 83 4.75 2.77 -1.63
N GLY A 84 5.56 2.40 -2.61
CA GLY A 84 6.98 2.11 -2.43
C GLY A 84 7.31 0.61 -2.43
N GLU A 85 6.34 -0.29 -2.41
CA GLU A 85 6.61 -1.70 -2.69
C GLU A 85 6.79 -1.93 -4.21
N SER A 86 7.37 -3.08 -4.59
CA SER A 86 7.60 -3.43 -5.99
C SER A 86 7.19 -4.86 -6.30
N ARG A 87 6.77 -5.08 -7.55
CA ARG A 87 6.47 -6.40 -8.08
C ARG A 87 7.14 -6.59 -9.43
N SER A 88 7.61 -7.81 -9.68
CA SER A 88 8.26 -8.19 -10.93
C SER A 88 7.94 -9.64 -11.31
N ARG A 89 7.87 -9.94 -12.60
CA ARG A 89 7.72 -11.32 -13.12
C ARG A 89 8.66 -11.54 -14.31
N LYS A 90 9.34 -12.69 -14.37
CA LYS A 90 10.23 -13.08 -15.49
C LYS A 90 9.54 -13.95 -16.54
N VAL A 91 9.75 -13.75 -17.85
CA VAL A 91 9.25 -14.61 -18.95
C VAL A 91 10.33 -15.58 -19.47
N GLY A 92 9.93 -16.67 -20.14
CA GLY A 92 10.83 -17.54 -20.90
C GLY A 92 11.20 -18.88 -20.26
N SER A 93 10.56 -19.25 -19.14
CA SER A 93 10.61 -20.60 -18.56
C SER A 93 9.19 -21.14 -18.38
N THR A 94 9.02 -22.46 -18.31
CA THR A 94 7.74 -23.06 -17.89
C THR A 94 7.40 -22.69 -16.44
N ALA A 95 8.40 -22.36 -15.62
CA ALA A 95 8.23 -21.91 -14.24
C ALA A 95 8.42 -20.38 -14.11
N TRP A 96 7.41 -19.72 -13.55
CA TRP A 96 7.41 -18.27 -13.34
C TRP A 96 8.01 -17.92 -11.99
N VAL A 97 9.02 -17.02 -11.97
CA VAL A 97 9.53 -16.43 -10.73
C VAL A 97 8.92 -15.03 -10.58
N SER A 98 8.20 -14.84 -9.48
CA SER A 98 7.62 -13.55 -9.10
C SER A 98 8.40 -12.95 -7.95
N GLY A 99 8.68 -11.65 -8.01
CA GLY A 99 9.18 -10.86 -6.89
C GLY A 99 8.05 -9.97 -6.40
N ASP A 100 7.81 -9.95 -5.09
CA ASP A 100 6.79 -9.12 -4.46
C ASP A 100 7.24 -8.78 -3.03
N SER A 101 7.64 -7.52 -2.83
CA SER A 101 8.23 -7.09 -1.57
C SER A 101 7.22 -7.00 -0.41
N SER A 102 5.91 -7.05 -0.68
CA SER A 102 4.87 -7.09 0.36
C SER A 102 4.63 -8.48 0.94
N THR A 103 5.09 -9.55 0.26
CA THR A 103 4.78 -10.95 0.62
C THR A 103 5.55 -11.41 1.86
N SER A 104 6.80 -10.99 2.01
CA SER A 104 7.66 -11.37 3.13
C SER A 104 8.53 -10.19 3.54
N ARG A 105 7.92 -9.18 4.16
CA ARG A 105 8.64 -7.99 4.59
C ARG A 105 9.76 -8.32 5.57
N LYS A 106 10.83 -7.55 5.43
CA LYS A 106 12.01 -7.54 6.29
C LYS A 106 12.41 -6.10 6.49
N LYS A 107 12.97 -5.82 7.66
CA LYS A 107 13.65 -4.56 7.92
C LYS A 107 14.82 -4.41 6.94
N LEU A 108 14.83 -3.31 6.22
CA LEU A 108 15.86 -2.99 5.26
C LEU A 108 16.99 -2.20 5.93
N THR A 109 18.19 -2.31 5.38
CA THR A 109 19.30 -1.43 5.72
C THR A 109 19.26 -0.21 4.79
N PRO A 110 19.05 1.02 5.30
CA PRO A 110 19.11 2.21 4.48
C PRO A 110 20.48 2.38 3.82
N ALA A 111 20.50 2.69 2.53
CA ALA A 111 21.72 3.10 1.85
C ALA A 111 22.09 4.54 2.24
N THR A 112 23.38 4.88 2.17
CA THR A 112 23.81 6.28 2.28
C THR A 112 23.31 7.06 1.07
N VAL A 113 22.66 8.19 1.32
CA VAL A 113 22.08 9.05 0.28
C VAL A 113 22.73 10.43 0.31
N SER A 114 22.68 11.13 -0.82
CA SER A 114 23.19 12.50 -0.97
C SER A 114 22.36 13.28 -1.99
N GLY A 115 22.58 14.60 -2.03
CA GLY A 115 21.88 15.50 -2.95
C GLY A 115 20.38 15.52 -2.69
N SER A 116 19.59 15.26 -3.73
CA SER A 116 18.12 15.27 -3.69
C SER A 116 17.48 13.95 -3.28
N THR A 117 18.27 12.90 -3.04
CA THR A 117 17.73 11.60 -2.61
C THR A 117 17.39 11.64 -1.13
N LEU A 118 16.12 11.44 -0.80
CA LEU A 118 15.59 11.45 0.56
C LEU A 118 15.89 10.14 1.29
N ALA A 119 15.69 9.01 0.61
CA ALA A 119 15.92 7.68 1.14
C ALA A 119 16.18 6.68 0.02
N ALA A 120 17.00 5.68 0.31
CA ALA A 120 17.23 4.56 -0.59
C ALA A 120 17.44 3.26 0.20
N ALA A 121 17.00 2.14 -0.37
CA ALA A 121 17.23 0.82 0.20
C ALA A 121 17.14 -0.27 -0.88
N ASN A 122 17.98 -1.29 -0.72
CA ASN A 122 17.95 -2.49 -1.53
C ASN A 122 16.80 -3.41 -1.07
N LEU A 123 15.97 -3.88 -1.99
CA LEU A 123 14.80 -4.72 -1.69
C LEU A 123 15.09 -6.22 -1.67
N ALA A 124 16.31 -6.67 -1.98
CA ALA A 124 16.64 -8.09 -2.03
C ALA A 124 16.22 -8.89 -0.77
N PRO A 125 16.32 -8.35 0.48
CA PRO A 125 15.86 -9.07 1.67
C PRO A 125 14.37 -9.40 1.69
N THR A 126 13.53 -8.68 0.93
CA THR A 126 12.07 -8.89 0.87
C THR A 126 11.62 -9.66 -0.35
N LEU A 127 12.54 -9.92 -1.29
CA LEU A 127 12.27 -10.70 -2.50
C LEU A 127 12.63 -12.18 -2.26
N PRO A 128 12.05 -13.13 -3.03
CA PRO A 128 12.44 -14.52 -2.94
C PRO A 128 13.94 -14.70 -3.19
N THR A 129 14.56 -15.67 -2.54
CA THR A 129 15.99 -16.02 -2.75
C THR A 129 16.29 -16.46 -4.19
N THR A 130 15.26 -16.86 -4.93
CA THR A 130 15.30 -17.18 -6.36
C THR A 130 15.14 -15.96 -7.27
N SER A 131 15.01 -14.75 -6.71
CA SER A 131 14.92 -13.51 -7.50
C SER A 131 16.18 -13.33 -8.34
N LEU A 132 15.99 -13.11 -9.64
CA LEU A 132 17.09 -12.88 -10.57
C LEU A 132 17.50 -11.41 -10.65
N LEU A 133 16.61 -10.52 -10.19
CA LEU A 133 16.75 -9.07 -10.26
C LEU A 133 17.18 -8.54 -8.90
N ASN A 134 18.10 -7.59 -8.94
CA ASN A 134 18.42 -6.75 -7.82
C ASN A 134 17.70 -5.41 -7.97
N ILE A 135 16.89 -5.04 -6.98
CA ILE A 135 16.04 -3.86 -7.03
C ILE A 135 16.43 -2.93 -5.89
N THR A 136 16.80 -1.69 -6.22
CA THR A 136 17.00 -0.62 -5.23
C THR A 136 15.90 0.41 -5.37
N ARG A 137 15.16 0.65 -4.29
CA ARG A 137 14.17 1.74 -4.25
C ARG A 137 14.85 3.04 -3.84
N ARG A 138 14.45 4.14 -4.47
CA ARG A 138 14.83 5.50 -4.09
C ARG A 138 13.64 6.43 -4.03
N TRP A 139 13.63 7.27 -3.01
CA TRP A 139 12.76 8.43 -2.88
C TRP A 139 13.57 9.68 -3.17
N VAL A 140 13.17 10.47 -4.17
CA VAL A 140 13.94 11.62 -4.63
C VAL A 140 13.05 12.87 -4.62
N SER A 141 13.53 13.96 -4.02
CA SER A 141 12.85 15.25 -4.11
C SER A 141 13.21 15.96 -5.41
N VAL A 142 12.20 16.53 -6.06
CA VAL A 142 12.34 17.36 -7.26
C VAL A 142 11.52 18.63 -7.09
N SER A 143 11.75 19.64 -7.94
CA SER A 143 11.03 20.92 -7.84
C SER A 143 9.51 20.79 -7.98
N SER A 144 9.04 19.78 -8.73
CA SER A 144 7.62 19.48 -8.92
C SER A 144 7.02 18.57 -7.84
N GLY A 145 7.82 17.98 -6.95
CA GLY A 145 7.31 17.04 -5.95
C GLY A 145 8.32 15.98 -5.51
N VAL A 146 7.88 14.72 -5.50
CA VAL A 146 8.64 13.57 -5.03
C VAL A 146 8.54 12.46 -6.07
N GLN A 147 9.66 11.83 -6.39
CA GLN A 147 9.74 10.68 -7.28
C GLN A 147 10.01 9.41 -6.46
N LEU A 148 9.26 8.36 -6.78
CA LEU A 148 9.56 6.98 -6.39
C LEU A 148 10.22 6.28 -7.58
N LEU A 149 11.45 5.82 -7.39
CA LEU A 149 12.25 5.18 -8.43
C LEU A 149 12.65 3.77 -7.99
N PHE A 150 12.66 2.83 -8.93
CA PHE A 150 13.18 1.49 -8.74
C PHE A 150 14.32 1.26 -9.74
N ASP A 151 15.55 1.20 -9.25
CA ASP A 151 16.71 0.82 -10.06
C ASP A 151 16.74 -0.71 -10.14
N VAL A 152 16.49 -1.25 -11.33
CA VAL A 152 16.41 -2.69 -11.58
C VAL A 152 17.67 -3.15 -12.31
N THR A 153 18.45 -4.01 -11.68
CA THR A 153 19.68 -4.57 -12.23
C THR A 153 19.54 -6.07 -12.43
N ASN A 154 19.92 -6.56 -13.61
CA ASN A 154 20.11 -7.99 -13.83
C ASN A 154 21.42 -8.43 -13.17
N SER A 155 21.34 -9.22 -12.11
CA SER A 155 22.51 -9.75 -11.40
C SER A 155 23.05 -11.07 -11.98
N GLN A 156 22.47 -11.55 -13.07
CA GLN A 156 22.85 -12.82 -13.69
C GLN A 156 23.94 -12.61 -14.75
N THR A 157 24.64 -13.69 -15.09
CA THR A 157 25.59 -13.73 -16.22
C THR A 157 24.91 -13.90 -17.58
N THR A 158 23.58 -14.06 -17.59
CA THR A 158 22.76 -14.26 -18.79
C THR A 158 21.63 -13.23 -18.86
N ALA A 159 21.07 -13.04 -20.05
CA ALA A 159 19.94 -12.14 -20.22
C ALA A 159 18.69 -12.63 -19.44
N VAL A 160 17.98 -11.68 -18.82
CA VAL A 160 16.73 -11.92 -18.09
C VAL A 160 15.62 -11.12 -18.76
N GLU A 161 14.57 -11.80 -19.21
CA GLU A 161 13.37 -11.16 -19.74
C GLU A 161 12.39 -10.82 -18.61
N ILE A 162 11.90 -9.58 -18.58
CA ILE A 162 10.94 -9.11 -17.59
C ILE A 162 9.57 -9.01 -18.26
N GLY A 163 8.61 -9.81 -17.79
CA GLY A 163 7.24 -9.79 -18.31
C GLY A 163 6.39 -8.65 -17.76
N SER A 164 6.65 -8.25 -16.52
CA SER A 164 6.02 -7.06 -15.95
C SER A 164 6.81 -6.50 -14.78
N LEU A 165 6.70 -5.18 -14.61
CA LEU A 165 7.05 -4.43 -13.41
C LEU A 165 5.83 -3.65 -12.96
N GLY A 166 5.62 -3.55 -11.65
CA GLY A 166 4.52 -2.77 -11.10
C GLY A 166 4.84 -2.29 -9.70
N ALA A 167 4.24 -1.17 -9.31
CA ALA A 167 4.37 -0.57 -8.00
C ALA A 167 2.98 -0.27 -7.46
N PRO A 168 2.60 -0.71 -6.24
CA PRO A 168 1.31 -0.37 -5.68
C PRO A 168 1.14 1.14 -5.52
N LEU A 169 -0.01 1.66 -5.95
CA LEU A 169 -0.43 3.04 -5.72
C LEU A 169 -1.56 3.05 -4.68
N GLU A 170 -1.17 3.07 -3.41
CA GLU A 170 -2.10 3.14 -2.28
C GLU A 170 -2.44 4.60 -1.97
N PHE A 171 -3.71 4.95 -2.11
CA PHE A 171 -4.28 6.22 -1.65
C PHE A 171 -5.47 5.98 -0.74
N ASN A 172 -5.80 6.96 0.09
CA ASN A 172 -6.83 6.83 1.10
C ASN A 172 -8.22 6.86 0.44
N ASN A 173 -8.76 5.71 0.08
CA ASN A 173 -10.12 5.56 -0.43
C ASN A 173 -10.95 4.54 0.37
N ILE A 174 -10.52 4.28 1.61
CA ILE A 174 -11.15 3.35 2.54
C ILE A 174 -12.30 4.08 3.24
N PHE A 175 -13.53 3.74 2.90
CA PHE A 175 -14.72 4.36 3.50
C PHE A 175 -15.22 3.59 4.72
N THR A 176 -14.82 2.32 4.82
CA THR A 176 -15.23 1.41 5.88
C THR A 176 -14.96 2.00 7.26
N GLY A 177 -16.00 2.01 8.10
CA GLY A 177 -15.92 2.54 9.46
C GLY A 177 -15.88 4.07 9.55
N ARG A 178 -16.08 4.81 8.45
CA ARG A 178 -16.11 6.28 8.43
C ARG A 178 -17.54 6.81 8.26
N SER A 179 -17.84 7.90 8.96
CA SER A 179 -19.03 8.72 8.69
C SER A 179 -18.88 9.48 7.37
N ALA A 180 -20.00 9.97 6.81
CA ALA A 180 -19.96 10.78 5.59
C ALA A 180 -19.04 12.02 5.71
N ALA A 181 -19.01 12.66 6.88
CA ALA A 181 -18.13 13.79 7.14
C ALA A 181 -16.65 13.38 7.11
N GLN A 182 -16.30 12.27 7.78
CA GLN A 182 -14.94 11.72 7.76
C GLN A 182 -14.53 11.30 6.35
N THR A 183 -15.43 10.65 5.59
CA THR A 183 -15.18 10.26 4.20
C THR A 183 -14.83 11.48 3.35
N ASN A 184 -15.61 12.56 3.43
CA ASN A 184 -15.34 13.79 2.68
C ASN A 184 -13.97 14.42 3.03
N THR A 185 -13.55 14.36 4.30
CA THR A 185 -12.33 15.05 4.74
C THR A 185 -11.07 14.20 4.69
N LEU A 186 -11.18 12.87 4.75
CA LEU A 186 -10.04 11.95 4.85
C LEU A 186 -9.80 11.16 3.57
N CYS A 187 -10.83 10.97 2.73
CA CYS A 187 -10.71 10.13 1.56
C CYS A 187 -10.43 10.93 0.28
N SER A 188 -9.96 10.20 -0.71
CA SER A 188 -9.82 10.60 -2.11
C SER A 188 -10.32 9.48 -3.02
N LEU A 189 -10.67 9.84 -4.25
CA LEU A 189 -10.82 8.88 -5.35
C LEU A 189 -9.64 9.04 -6.29
N PHE A 190 -9.28 7.96 -6.95
CA PHE A 190 -8.16 7.98 -7.89
C PHE A 190 -8.53 7.32 -9.21
N ASP A 191 -8.21 8.03 -10.29
CA ASP A 191 -8.63 7.71 -11.65
C ASP A 191 -7.39 7.56 -12.53
N PRO A 192 -7.08 6.34 -13.01
CA PRO A 192 -5.98 6.11 -13.93
C PRO A 192 -6.37 6.51 -15.36
N TYR A 193 -5.42 7.12 -16.05
CA TYR A 193 -5.40 7.23 -17.50
C TYR A 193 -4.29 6.34 -18.03
N ILE A 194 -4.65 5.17 -18.56
CA ILE A 194 -3.70 4.17 -19.11
C ILE A 194 -3.28 4.62 -20.51
N GLY A 195 -2.36 5.58 -20.57
CA GLY A 195 -1.94 6.29 -21.79
C GLY A 195 -0.46 6.11 -22.13
N GLN A 196 0.18 5.02 -21.69
CA GLN A 196 1.62 4.80 -21.81
C GLN A 196 2.43 5.96 -21.20
N ASP A 197 3.32 6.60 -21.97
CA ASP A 197 4.15 7.74 -21.52
C ASP A 197 3.33 8.99 -21.18
N ALA A 198 2.12 9.11 -21.74
CA ALA A 198 1.16 10.17 -21.40
C ALA A 198 0.19 9.76 -20.29
N GLY A 199 0.33 8.54 -19.77
CA GLY A 199 -0.53 8.03 -18.71
C GLY A 199 -0.31 8.75 -17.38
N PHE A 200 -1.32 8.76 -16.53
CA PHE A 200 -1.23 9.33 -15.18
C PHE A 200 -2.28 8.72 -14.26
N VAL A 201 -2.15 8.95 -12.96
CA VAL A 201 -3.22 8.71 -11.98
C VAL A 201 -3.55 10.04 -11.31
N GLN A 202 -4.80 10.49 -11.44
CA GLN A 202 -5.27 11.67 -10.73
C GLN A 202 -5.91 11.22 -9.42
N VAL A 203 -5.48 11.77 -8.29
CA VAL A 203 -6.01 11.49 -6.96
C VAL A 203 -6.71 12.75 -6.44
N THR A 204 -8.03 12.68 -6.35
CA THR A 204 -8.91 13.82 -6.06
C THR A 204 -9.48 13.70 -4.64
N PRO A 205 -9.15 14.62 -3.72
CA PRO A 205 -9.77 14.67 -2.40
C PRO A 205 -11.30 14.81 -2.50
N LEU A 206 -12.04 14.03 -1.71
CA LEU A 206 -13.51 14.01 -1.81
C LEU A 206 -14.18 15.32 -1.41
N LEU A 207 -13.51 16.15 -0.60
CA LEU A 207 -14.00 17.48 -0.23
C LEU A 207 -14.26 18.37 -1.46
N GLY A 208 -13.59 18.11 -2.59
CA GLY A 208 -13.79 18.82 -3.86
C GLY A 208 -13.21 20.24 -3.90
N THR A 209 -12.66 20.73 -2.79
CA THR A 209 -12.07 22.08 -2.69
C THR A 209 -10.54 22.07 -2.61
N LEU A 210 -9.94 20.90 -2.38
CA LEU A 210 -8.50 20.73 -2.28
C LEU A 210 -7.89 20.36 -3.64
N PRO A 211 -6.68 20.83 -3.97
CA PRO A 211 -6.00 20.46 -5.21
C PRO A 211 -5.79 18.94 -5.30
N PRO A 212 -5.94 18.34 -6.50
CA PRO A 212 -5.62 16.93 -6.71
C PRO A 212 -4.11 16.69 -6.70
N LEU A 213 -3.73 15.45 -6.39
CA LEU A 213 -2.39 14.91 -6.67
C LEU A 213 -2.42 14.26 -8.06
N VAL A 214 -1.39 14.48 -8.87
CA VAL A 214 -1.21 13.78 -10.15
C VAL A 214 0.07 12.97 -10.08
N VAL A 215 -0.05 11.66 -10.31
CA VAL A 215 1.07 10.72 -10.41
C VAL A 215 1.36 10.51 -11.89
N THR A 216 2.58 10.79 -12.32
CA THR A 216 3.01 10.63 -13.72
C THR A 216 4.22 9.71 -13.82
N PRO A 217 4.39 8.99 -14.95
CA PRO A 217 5.63 8.33 -15.31
C PRO A 217 6.86 9.22 -15.14
N VAL A 218 7.97 8.61 -14.71
CA VAL A 218 9.28 9.25 -14.70
C VAL A 218 10.13 8.63 -15.82
N GLY A 219 10.58 9.45 -16.77
CA GLY A 219 11.35 8.95 -17.91
C GLY A 219 10.54 7.94 -18.73
N LYS A 220 11.14 6.80 -19.08
CA LYS A 220 10.50 5.72 -19.84
C LYS A 220 9.88 4.67 -18.92
N SER A 221 8.88 5.07 -18.15
CA SER A 221 8.11 4.17 -17.25
C SER A 221 6.61 4.27 -17.52
N PRO A 222 6.17 3.94 -18.75
CA PRO A 222 4.80 4.15 -19.20
C PRO A 222 3.78 3.45 -18.30
N LEU A 223 2.62 4.09 -18.10
CA LEU A 223 1.48 3.46 -17.44
C LEU A 223 0.70 2.62 -18.47
N GLU A 224 0.97 1.32 -18.48
CA GLU A 224 0.46 0.37 -19.49
C GLU A 224 -0.64 -0.56 -18.98
N GLY A 225 -0.85 -0.61 -17.67
CA GLY A 225 -1.85 -1.50 -17.08
C GLY A 225 -2.32 -0.99 -15.74
N TRP A 226 -3.55 -1.35 -15.40
CA TRP A 226 -4.18 -1.03 -14.13
C TRP A 226 -4.98 -2.22 -13.64
N ARG A 227 -4.74 -2.71 -12.41
CA ARG A 227 -5.60 -3.77 -11.83
C ARG A 227 -5.53 -3.83 -10.32
N PHE A 228 -6.55 -4.44 -9.73
CA PHE A 228 -6.56 -4.71 -8.30
C PHE A 228 -5.42 -5.63 -7.87
N LEU A 229 -4.84 -5.33 -6.72
CA LEU A 229 -3.87 -6.20 -6.08
C LEU A 229 -4.58 -7.30 -5.28
N PRO A 230 -4.00 -8.51 -5.17
CA PRO A 230 -4.58 -9.58 -4.39
C PRO A 230 -4.35 -9.35 -2.89
N GLU A 231 -5.30 -8.71 -2.21
CA GLU A 231 -5.31 -8.62 -0.74
C GLU A 231 -6.41 -9.48 -0.12
N SER A 232 -6.26 -9.78 1.18
CA SER A 232 -7.31 -10.46 1.94
C SER A 232 -8.54 -9.58 2.08
N THR A 233 -9.70 -10.09 1.66
CA THR A 233 -11.01 -9.44 1.84
C THR A 233 -11.63 -9.72 3.21
N ALA A 234 -11.06 -10.67 3.97
CA ALA A 234 -11.61 -11.12 5.25
C ALA A 234 -11.19 -10.24 6.44
N ALA A 235 -10.06 -9.53 6.34
CA ALA A 235 -9.53 -8.69 7.41
C ALA A 235 -9.94 -7.23 7.23
N THR A 236 -10.24 -6.54 8.33
CA THR A 236 -10.44 -5.08 8.36
C THR A 236 -9.27 -4.37 7.67
N PRO A 237 -9.51 -3.41 6.75
CA PRO A 237 -10.77 -2.71 6.48
C PRO A 237 -11.72 -3.38 5.46
N PHE A 238 -11.57 -4.69 5.25
CA PHE A 238 -12.34 -5.53 4.32
C PHE A 238 -12.13 -5.07 2.89
N TYR A 239 -10.99 -5.44 2.34
CA TYR A 239 -10.56 -5.06 1.00
C TYR A 239 -11.70 -5.22 -0.03
N GLN A 240 -11.96 -4.15 -0.80
CA GLN A 240 -13.04 -4.05 -1.81
C GLN A 240 -14.49 -4.11 -1.27
N SER A 241 -14.72 -3.84 0.03
CA SER A 241 -16.07 -3.96 0.63
C SER A 241 -17.02 -2.79 0.37
N GLN A 242 -16.54 -1.53 0.43
CA GLN A 242 -17.41 -0.34 0.29
C GLN A 242 -16.93 0.72 -0.69
N THR A 243 -15.69 0.64 -1.20
CA THR A 243 -15.16 1.38 -2.38
C THR A 243 -13.86 0.72 -2.89
N PHE A 244 -13.37 1.17 -4.06
CA PHE A 244 -12.29 0.65 -4.92
C PHE A 244 -10.88 0.53 -4.28
N GLU A 245 -10.68 -0.22 -3.21
CA GLU A 245 -9.37 -0.29 -2.53
C GLU A 245 -8.29 -1.01 -3.38
N GLY A 246 -7.07 -0.44 -3.43
CA GLY A 246 -5.83 -1.05 -3.93
C GLY A 246 -5.72 -1.33 -5.43
N ILE A 247 -5.35 -0.31 -6.21
CA ILE A 247 -5.08 -0.50 -7.63
C ILE A 247 -3.69 0.06 -7.98
N TYR A 248 -2.95 -0.64 -8.82
CA TYR A 248 -1.63 -0.23 -9.31
C TYR A 248 -1.68 -0.01 -10.82
#